data_AF-G9YA54-F1
#
_entry.id   AF-G9YA54-F1
#
_cell.length_a   1.000
_cell.length_b   1.000
_cell.length_c   1.000
_cell.angle_alpha   90.00
_cell.angle_beta   90.00
_cell.angle_gamma   90.00
#
_symmetry.space_group_name_H-M   'P 1'
#
loop_
_entity.id
_entity.type
_entity.pdbx_description
1 polymer ?
#
loop_
_entity_poly.entity_id
_entity_poly.type
_entity_poly.pdbx_seq_one_letter_code
_entity_poly.pdbx_strand_id
1 'polypeptide(L)' 'MLRMDKITTGISYGASGGSALFWLKQLLDGFSPEQWAAFGVLGSLLFGLLTFLTNLYFKVKEDRRKASRGE' A
#
# COMPACT_ATOMS: atom_id res chain seq x y z
N MET A 1 -8.17 -32.18 33.50
CA MET A 1 -7.27 -31.00 33.55
C MET A 1 -7.66 -30.06 32.42
N LEU A 2 -8.13 -28.85 32.72
CA LEU A 2 -8.30 -27.81 31.70
C LEU A 2 -6.93 -27.60 31.04
N ARG A 3 -6.86 -27.74 29.71
CA ARG A 3 -5.61 -27.58 28.96
C ARG A 3 -5.18 -26.11 29.07
N MET A 4 -4.23 -25.83 29.97
CA MET A 4 -3.61 -24.51 30.14
C MET A 4 -3.21 -23.91 28.79
N ASP A 5 -2.69 -24.73 27.89
CA ASP A 5 -2.28 -24.34 26.53
C ASP A 5 -3.41 -23.65 25.76
N LYS A 6 -4.67 -24.11 25.90
CA LYS A 6 -5.82 -23.53 25.20
C LYS A 6 -6.25 -22.20 25.82
N ILE A 7 -6.16 -22.07 27.15
CA ILE A 7 -6.49 -20.84 27.87
C ILE A 7 -5.45 -19.76 27.58
N THR A 8 -4.16 -20.10 27.72
CA THR A 8 -3.05 -19.19 27.41
C THR A 8 -3.09 -18.77 25.94
N THR A 9 -3.36 -19.70 25.01
CA THR A 9 -3.52 -19.38 23.60
C THR A 9 -4.70 -18.44 23.35
N GLY A 10 -5.84 -18.67 24.01
CA GLY A 10 -7.02 -17.78 23.92
C GLY A 10 -6.74 -16.37 24.45
N ILE A 11 -6.03 -16.26 25.57
CA ILE A 11 -5.61 -14.97 26.15
C ILE A 11 -4.62 -14.27 25.22
N SER A 12 -3.64 -14.99 24.68
CA SER A 12 -2.66 -14.45 23.74
C SER A 12 -3.31 -13.94 22.46
N TYR A 13 -4.28 -14.67 21.89
CA TYR A 13 -5.04 -14.20 20.73
C TYR A 13 -5.95 -13.02 21.07
N GLY A 14 -6.58 -13.01 22.24
CA GLY A 14 -7.38 -11.87 22.71
C GLY A 14 -6.53 -10.61 22.91
N ALA A 15 -5.37 -10.74 23.55
CA ALA A 15 -4.42 -9.65 23.75
C ALA A 15 -3.83 -9.14 22.42
N SER A 16 -3.47 -10.05 21.51
CA SER A 16 -2.90 -9.70 20.20
C SER A 16 -3.95 -9.06 19.29
N GLY A 17 -5.17 -9.61 19.26
CA GLY A 17 -6.30 -9.04 18.52
C GLY A 17 -6.69 -7.67 19.06
N GLY A 18 -6.78 -7.52 20.39
CA GLY A 18 -7.04 -6.23 21.04
C GLY A 18 -5.95 -5.20 20.74
N SER A 19 -4.67 -5.61 20.77
CA SER A 19 -3.53 -4.74 20.45
C SER A 19 -3.53 -4.31 18.98
N ALA A 20 -3.83 -5.23 18.05
CA ALA A 20 -3.93 -4.93 16.63
C ALA A 20 -5.07 -3.93 16.34
N LEU A 21 -6.24 -4.13 16.95
CA LEU A 21 -7.37 -3.22 16.83
C LEU A 21 -7.07 -1.85 17.42
N PHE A 22 -6.41 -1.80 18.58
CA PHE A 22 -5.97 -0.55 19.21
C PHE A 22 -5.03 0.24 18.29
N TRP A 23 -3.99 -0.39 17.76
CA TRP A 23 -3.04 0.27 16.86
C TRP A 23 -3.69 0.70 15.55
N LEU A 24 -4.55 -0.13 14.98
CA LEU A 24 -5.31 0.21 13.78
C LEU A 24 -6.17 1.43 14.02
N LYS A 25 -6.98 1.43 15.09
CA LYS A 25 -7.84 2.55 15.46
C LYS A 25 -7.04 3.83 15.70
N GLN A 26 -5.89 3.73 16.38
CA GLN A 26 -5.00 4.86 16.60
C GLN A 26 -4.42 5.42 15.29
N LEU A 27 -4.12 4.56 14.32
CA LEU A 27 -3.63 4.97 13.01
C LEU A 27 -4.73 5.65 12.18
N LEU A 28 -5.96 5.09 12.19
CA LEU A 28 -7.11 5.70 11.51
C LEU A 28 -7.44 7.07 12.10
N ASP A 29 -7.51 7.17 13.43
CA ASP A 29 -7.84 8.42 14.14
C ASP A 29 -6.70 9.44 14.13
N GLY A 30 -5.46 9.00 13.82
CA GLY A 30 -4.28 9.86 13.85
C GLY A 30 -4.25 10.94 12.76
N PHE A 31 -5.05 10.77 11.70
CA PHE A 31 -5.13 11.71 10.59
C PHE A 31 -6.59 12.04 10.26
N SER A 32 -6.87 13.28 9.90
CA SER A 32 -8.22 13.68 9.50
C SER A 32 -8.62 13.01 8.17
N PRO A 33 -9.93 12.87 7.88
CA PRO A 33 -10.40 12.32 6.60
C PRO A 33 -9.80 13.02 5.38
N GLU A 34 -9.61 14.33 5.45
CA GLU A 34 -9.04 15.15 4.39
C GLU A 34 -7.55 14.86 4.17
N GLN A 35 -6.81 14.56 5.24
CA GLN A 35 -5.39 14.17 5.15
C GLN A 35 -5.24 12.79 4.51
N TRP A 36 -6.09 11.82 4.88
CA TRP A 36 -6.17 10.52 4.21
C TRP A 36 -6.45 10.67 2.72
N ALA A 37 -7.42 11.52 2.35
CA ALA A 37 -7.71 11.83 0.96
C ALA A 37 -6.51 12.47 0.25
N ALA A 38 -5.80 13.40 0.90
CA ALA A 38 -4.61 14.03 0.34
C ALA A 38 -3.49 13.02 0.05
N PHE A 39 -3.22 12.07 0.95
CA PHE A 39 -2.26 10.99 0.67
C PHE A 39 -2.70 10.11 -0.51
N GLY A 40 -3.99 9.81 -0.61
CA GLY A 40 -4.54 9.08 -1.76
C GLY A 40 -4.37 9.83 -3.09
N VAL A 41 -4.63 11.13 -3.10
CA VAL A 41 -4.48 11.97 -4.30
C VAL A 41 -3.00 12.11 -4.69
N LEU A 42 -2.12 12.42 -3.74
CA LEU A 42 -0.68 12.53 -4.01
C LEU A 42 -0.09 11.21 -4.50
N GLY A 43 -0.47 10.09 -3.85
CA GLY A 43 -0.06 8.76 -4.25
C GLY A 43 -0.53 8.43 -5.67
N SER A 44 -1.82 8.62 -5.97
CA SER A 44 -2.36 8.33 -7.30
C SER A 44 -1.78 9.23 -8.39
N LEU A 45 -1.51 10.50 -8.11
CA LEU A 45 -0.84 11.41 -9.04
C LEU A 45 0.59 10.94 -9.34
N LEU A 46 1.35 10.56 -8.30
CA LEU A 46 2.69 10.02 -8.46
C LEU A 46 2.69 8.72 -9.28
N PHE A 47 1.80 7.78 -8.94
CA PHE A 47 1.66 6.54 -9.69
C PHE A 47 1.24 6.79 -11.14
N GLY A 48 0.29 7.70 -11.39
CA GLY A 48 -0.12 8.10 -12.73
C GLY A 48 1.03 8.69 -13.55
N LEU A 49 1.86 9.54 -12.92
CA LEU A 49 3.06 10.08 -13.55
C LEU A 49 4.07 8.97 -13.86
N LEU A 50 4.32 8.05 -12.93
CA LEU A 50 5.23 6.92 -13.16
C LEU A 50 4.73 6.01 -14.29
N THR A 51 3.43 5.74 -14.37
CA THR A 51 2.83 5.01 -15.48
C THR A 51 3.01 5.75 -16.81
N PHE A 52 2.79 7.06 -16.83
CA PHE A 52 3.03 7.89 -18.02
C PHE A 52 4.50 7.84 -18.46
N LEU A 53 5.44 8.04 -17.53
CA LEU A 53 6.87 8.00 -17.80
C LEU A 53 7.33 6.62 -18.29
N THR A 54 6.78 5.56 -17.72
CA THR A 54 7.06 4.18 -18.16
C THR A 54 6.62 3.98 -19.61
N ASN A 55 5.39 4.40 -19.95
CA ASN A 55 4.90 4.36 -21.33
C ASN A 55 5.76 5.20 -22.28
N LEU A 56 6.11 6.43 -21.86
CA LEU A 56 6.94 7.32 -22.65
C LEU A 56 8.33 6.70 -22.92
N TYR A 57 8.94 6.12 -21.89
CA TYR A 57 10.24 5.45 -22.02
C TYR A 57 10.20 4.34 -23.08
N PHE A 58 9.18 3.48 -23.02
CA PHE A 58 9.04 2.40 -23.99
C PHE A 58 8.76 2.92 -25.40
N LYS A 59 7.93 3.96 -25.52
CA LYS A 59 7.63 4.60 -26.81
C LYS A 59 8.89 5.20 -27.45
N VAL A 60 9.67 5.97 -26.71
CA VAL A 60 10.95 6.54 -27.19
C VAL A 60 11.93 5.42 -27.58
N LYS A 61 12.02 4.36 -26.76
CA LYS A 61 12.87 3.22 -27.06
C LYS A 61 12.43 2.47 -28.32
N GLU A 62 11.13 2.35 -28.56
CA GLU A 62 10.57 1.74 -29.75
C GLU A 62 10.80 2.59 -30.99
N ASP A 63 10.52 3.90 -30.92
CA ASP A 63 10.73 4.84 -32.02
C ASP A 63 12.21 4.88 -32.43
N ARG A 64 13.13 4.86 -31.46
CA ARG A 64 14.57 4.72 -31.71
C ARG A 64 14.94 3.43 -32.44
N ARG A 65 14.26 2.32 -32.14
CA ARG A 65 14.48 1.04 -32.85
C ARG A 65 13.93 1.07 -34.26
N LYS A 66 12.74 1.66 -34.49
CA LYS A 66 12.16 1.83 -35.83
C LYS A 66 13.05 2.69 -36.73
N ALA A 67 13.51 3.83 -36.22
CA ALA A 67 14.46 4.69 -36.92
C ALA A 67 15.77 3.96 -37.29
N SER A 68 16.29 3.09 -36.41
CA SER A 68 17.48 2.28 -36.72
C SER A 68 17.26 1.16 -37.74
N ARG A 69 16.00 0.75 -37.96
CA ARG A 69 15.59 -0.24 -38.95
C ARG A 69 15.28 0.38 -40.32
N GLY A 70 15.27 1.71 -40.43
CA GLY A 70 14.98 2.43 -41.67
C GLY A 70 13.50 2.41 -42.07
N GLU A 71 12.60 2.13 -41.12
CA GLU A 71 11.14 2.27 -41.25
C GLU A 71 10.69 3.70 -40.90
#